data_AF-A0A9P5KYB1-F1
#
_entry.id   AF-A0A9P5KYB1-F1
#
_cell.length_a   1.000
_cell.length_b   1.000
_cell.length_c   1.000
_cell.angle_alpha   90.00
_cell.angle_beta   90.00
_cell.angle_gamma   90.00
#
_symmetry.space_group_name_H-M   'P 1'
#
loop_
_entity.id
_entity.type
_entity.pdbx_description
1 polymer ?
#
loop_
_entity_poly.entity_id
_entity_poly.type
_entity_poly.pdbx_seq_one_letter_code
_entity_poly.pdbx_strand_id
1 'polypeptide(L)'
;MEYGNIEQFKILLAVDSAVNALLQNSKGGPLLQTAVRSQKLEIVSLLLEAGVDVNEIHEPTDFFGPATTALHVAGEVGNMEMMKILLEAGARINALPTPKYPNTTLWHAVEGGNLEVANTVLVAGADVNSPPYEMAT
;
A
#
# COMPACT_ATOMS: atom_id res chain seq x y z
N MET A 1 8.52 -25.57 9.04
CA MET A 1 7.86 -25.30 10.33
C MET A 1 7.74 -23.79 10.45
N GLU A 2 6.66 -23.20 9.92
CA GLU A 2 6.52 -21.73 9.75
C GLU A 2 5.32 -21.16 10.52
N TYR A 3 4.72 -21.96 11.41
CA TYR A 3 3.54 -21.58 12.19
C TYR A 3 3.86 -20.65 13.39
N GLY A 4 5.14 -20.49 13.74
CA GLY A 4 5.55 -19.68 14.89
C GLY A 4 5.44 -18.16 14.68
N ASN A 5 5.44 -17.68 13.44
CA ASN A 5 5.43 -16.24 13.15
C ASN A 5 4.00 -15.69 13.07
N ILE A 6 3.08 -16.39 12.42
CA ILE A 6 1.70 -15.91 12.19
C ILE A 6 0.94 -15.71 13.51
N GLU A 7 0.95 -16.69 14.42
CA GLU A 7 0.24 -16.58 15.69
C GLU A 7 0.91 -15.57 16.63
N GLN A 8 2.25 -15.45 16.62
CA GLN A 8 2.95 -14.38 17.36
C GLN A 8 2.65 -13.00 16.79
N PHE A 9 2.51 -12.87 15.47
CA PHE A 9 2.18 -11.63 14.78
C PHE A 9 0.74 -11.20 15.05
N LYS A 10 -0.22 -12.13 15.04
CA LYS A 10 -1.61 -11.89 15.47
C LYS A 10 -1.69 -11.41 16.92
N ILE A 11 -0.94 -12.04 17.82
CA ILE A 11 -0.88 -11.66 19.24
C ILE A 11 -0.27 -10.27 19.39
N LEU A 12 0.78 -9.93 18.63
CA LEU A 12 1.40 -8.60 18.68
C LEU A 12 0.45 -7.50 18.19
N LEU A 13 -0.35 -7.78 17.16
CA LEU A 13 -1.30 -6.84 16.56
C LEU A 13 -2.58 -6.63 17.39
N ALA A 14 -2.97 -7.59 18.24
CA ALA A 14 -4.20 -7.53 19.02
C ALA A 14 -4.14 -6.65 20.29
N VAL A 15 -2.97 -6.04 20.61
CA VAL A 15 -2.74 -5.34 21.89
C VAL A 15 -2.63 -3.81 21.69
N ASP A 16 -3.78 -3.15 21.60
CA ASP A 16 -4.00 -1.73 21.92
C ASP A 16 -3.20 -0.65 21.14
N SER A 17 -3.68 0.59 21.16
CA SER A 17 -3.23 1.73 20.32
C SER A 17 -1.74 2.11 20.45
N ALA A 18 -1.00 1.55 21.42
CA ALA A 18 0.45 1.69 21.55
C ALA A 18 1.23 0.88 20.49
N VAL A 19 0.63 -0.18 19.94
CA VAL A 19 1.24 -0.99 18.87
C VAL A 19 1.25 -0.26 17.53
N ASN A 20 0.41 0.77 17.31
CA ASN A 20 0.51 1.61 16.10
C ASN A 20 1.90 2.24 15.92
N ALA A 21 2.61 2.56 17.01
CA ALA A 21 4.00 3.02 16.95
C ALA A 21 5.01 1.90 16.64
N LEU A 22 4.62 0.64 16.82
CA LEU A 22 5.37 -0.58 16.48
C LEU A 22 5.00 -1.14 15.09
N LEU A 23 3.98 -0.57 14.40
CA LEU A 23 3.64 -0.89 13.00
C LEU A 23 4.66 -0.34 11.99
N GLN A 24 5.71 0.28 12.49
CA GLN A 24 6.88 0.60 11.72
C GLN A 24 7.88 -0.57 11.79
N ASN A 25 8.43 -0.99 10.66
CA ASN A 25 9.57 -1.93 10.68
C ASN A 25 10.73 -1.34 11.51
N SER A 26 11.79 -2.10 11.77
CA SER A 26 12.94 -1.66 12.60
C SER A 26 13.63 -0.37 12.15
N LYS A 27 13.22 0.22 11.02
CA LYS A 27 13.67 1.51 10.47
C LYS A 27 12.59 2.59 10.40
N GLY A 28 11.42 2.41 11.01
CA GLY A 28 10.34 3.39 10.90
C GLY A 28 9.40 3.16 9.71
N GLY A 29 9.55 2.05 8.97
CA GLY A 29 8.95 1.90 7.64
C GLY A 29 7.56 1.24 7.62
N PRO A 30 6.74 1.52 6.58
CA PRO A 30 5.34 1.11 6.49
C PRO A 30 5.16 -0.41 6.35
N LEU A 31 4.56 -1.05 7.36
CA LEU A 31 4.42 -2.51 7.42
C LEU A 31 3.51 -3.08 6.32
N LEU A 32 2.35 -2.47 6.09
CA LEU A 32 1.40 -2.91 5.07
C LEU A 32 2.01 -2.82 3.66
N GLN A 33 2.62 -1.68 3.31
CA GLN A 33 3.31 -1.46 2.04
C GLN A 33 4.47 -2.44 1.86
N THR A 34 5.21 -2.75 2.93
CA THR A 34 6.30 -3.74 2.89
C THR A 34 5.78 -5.14 2.60
N ALA A 35 4.66 -5.55 3.23
CA ALA A 35 4.00 -6.83 2.97
C ALA A 35 3.47 -6.93 1.53
N VAL A 36 2.88 -5.85 1.02
CA VAL A 36 2.42 -5.72 -0.38
C VAL A 36 3.60 -5.86 -1.34
N ARG A 37 4.69 -5.10 -1.13
CA ARG A 37 5.89 -5.15 -1.98
C ARG A 37 6.55 -6.53 -1.99
N SER A 38 6.45 -7.24 -0.86
CA SER A 38 6.95 -8.61 -0.71
C SER A 38 5.97 -9.67 -1.20
N GLN A 39 4.80 -9.26 -1.71
CA GLN A 39 3.72 -10.11 -2.23
C GLN A 39 3.21 -11.17 -1.24
N LYS A 40 3.13 -10.80 0.04
CA LYS A 40 2.69 -11.71 1.11
C LYS A 40 1.20 -11.52 1.41
N LEU A 41 0.34 -12.09 0.56
CA LEU A 41 -1.13 -11.96 0.67
C LEU A 41 -1.65 -12.30 2.07
N GLU A 42 -1.19 -13.41 2.64
CA GLU A 42 -1.60 -13.86 3.99
C GLU A 42 -1.26 -12.82 5.08
N ILE A 43 -0.08 -12.19 4.99
CA ILE A 43 0.34 -11.15 5.93
C ILE A 43 -0.51 -9.88 5.73
N VAL A 44 -0.78 -9.51 4.48
CA VAL A 44 -1.64 -8.37 4.16
C VAL A 44 -3.04 -8.55 4.73
N SER A 45 -3.67 -9.71 4.52
CA SER A 45 -4.98 -10.01 5.10
C SER A 45 -4.97 -9.91 6.63
N LEU A 46 -3.95 -10.48 7.29
CA LEU A 46 -3.81 -10.39 8.75
C LEU A 46 -3.66 -8.96 9.26
N LEU A 47 -2.91 -8.11 8.55
CA LEU A 47 -2.75 -6.70 8.91
C LEU A 47 -4.06 -5.93 8.78
N LEU A 48 -4.82 -6.18 7.72
CA LEU A 48 -6.12 -5.55 7.49
C LEU A 48 -7.15 -6.01 8.52
N GLU A 49 -7.17 -7.31 8.85
CA GLU A 49 -8.02 -7.87 9.92
C GLU A 49 -7.68 -7.32 11.30
N ALA A 50 -6.41 -6.98 11.54
CA ALA A 50 -5.96 -6.31 12.75
C ALA A 50 -6.33 -4.82 12.82
N GLY A 51 -6.94 -4.25 11.78
CA GLY A 51 -7.39 -2.86 11.76
C GLY A 51 -6.31 -1.85 11.37
N VAL A 52 -5.23 -2.29 10.70
CA VAL A 52 -4.28 -1.36 10.06
C VAL A 52 -5.02 -0.53 9.02
N ASP A 53 -4.80 0.79 9.02
CA ASP A 53 -5.41 1.66 8.03
C ASP A 53 -4.84 1.36 6.64
N VAL A 54 -5.68 0.82 5.75
CA VAL A 54 -5.30 0.49 4.37
C VAL A 54 -4.84 1.71 3.56
N ASN A 55 -5.25 2.92 3.98
CA ASN A 55 -4.89 4.19 3.35
C ASN A 55 -3.73 4.90 4.05
N GLU A 56 -3.08 4.26 5.04
CA GLU A 56 -1.91 4.83 5.71
C GLU A 56 -0.80 5.14 4.69
N ILE A 57 -0.09 6.24 4.93
CA ILE A 57 1.07 6.67 4.16
C ILE A 57 2.28 6.73 5.08
N HIS A 58 3.46 6.54 4.51
CA HIS A 58 4.72 6.76 5.23
C HIS A 58 5.32 8.11 4.86
N GLU A 59 6.13 8.66 5.76
CA GLU A 59 7.01 9.76 5.42
C GLU A 59 8.01 9.34 4.33
N PRO A 60 8.35 10.21 3.38
CA PRO A 60 9.38 9.92 2.39
C PRO A 60 10.71 9.57 3.06
N THR A 61 11.39 8.51 2.59
CA THR A 61 12.72 8.13 3.10
C THR A 61 13.62 7.68 1.96
N ASP A 62 14.93 7.74 2.14
CA ASP A 62 15.90 7.24 1.15
C ASP A 62 15.75 5.72 0.88
N PHE A 63 15.16 4.97 1.81
CA PHE A 63 14.98 3.52 1.69
C PHE A 63 13.68 3.13 0.98
N PHE A 64 12.61 3.90 1.14
CA PHE A 64 11.27 3.58 0.62
C PHE A 64 10.79 4.56 -0.47
N GLY A 65 11.54 5.63 -0.74
CA GLY A 65 11.19 6.62 -1.75
C GLY A 65 10.08 7.58 -1.27
N PRO A 66 9.30 8.14 -2.20
CA PRO A 66 8.20 9.05 -1.87
C PRO A 66 7.11 8.33 -1.06
N ALA A 67 6.29 9.11 -0.35
CA ALA A 67 5.13 8.58 0.37
C ALA A 67 4.21 7.81 -0.58
N THR A 68 3.77 6.61 -0.19
CA THR A 68 2.84 5.77 -0.96
C THR A 68 1.82 5.10 -0.04
N THR A 69 0.66 4.73 -0.59
CA THR A 69 -0.28 3.80 0.06
C THR A 69 -0.01 2.36 -0.37
N ALA A 70 -0.58 1.39 0.34
CA ALA A 70 -0.53 -0.01 -0.05
C ALA A 70 -1.01 -0.26 -1.50
N LEU A 71 -2.06 0.46 -1.93
CA LEU A 71 -2.62 0.29 -3.28
C LEU A 71 -1.68 0.81 -4.38
N HIS A 72 -0.93 1.90 -4.12
CA HIS A 72 0.11 2.38 -5.05
C HIS A 72 1.17 1.30 -5.31
N VAL A 73 1.68 0.70 -4.24
CA VAL A 73 2.68 -0.37 -4.32
C VAL A 73 2.11 -1.60 -5.03
N ALA A 74 0.85 -1.96 -4.79
CA ALA A 74 0.20 -3.07 -5.48
C ALA A 74 0.05 -2.81 -6.99
N GLY A 75 -0.22 -1.55 -7.39
CA GLY A 75 -0.24 -1.12 -8.78
C GLY A 75 1.13 -1.25 -9.46
N GLU A 76 2.20 -0.82 -8.78
CA GLU A 76 3.58 -0.95 -9.28
C GLU A 76 4.01 -2.41 -9.46
N VAL A 77 3.78 -3.25 -8.45
CA VAL A 77 4.13 -4.68 -8.49
C VAL A 77 3.24 -5.45 -9.47
N GLY A 78 2.03 -4.95 -9.70
CA GLY A 78 1.08 -5.50 -10.66
C GLY A 78 0.37 -6.78 -10.21
N ASN A 79 0.22 -6.96 -8.90
CA ASN A 79 -0.47 -8.13 -8.34
C ASN A 79 -1.97 -7.85 -8.21
N MET A 80 -2.74 -8.42 -9.14
CA MET A 80 -4.19 -8.26 -9.25
C MET A 80 -4.98 -8.73 -8.03
N GLU A 81 -4.59 -9.86 -7.45
CA GLU A 81 -5.25 -10.39 -6.25
C GLU A 81 -4.99 -9.50 -5.03
N MET A 82 -3.75 -9.01 -4.89
CA MET A 82 -3.38 -8.05 -3.86
C MET A 82 -4.21 -6.76 -3.96
N MET A 83 -4.35 -6.22 -5.17
CA MET A 83 -5.17 -5.02 -5.40
C MET A 83 -6.63 -5.22 -5.01
N LYS A 84 -7.20 -6.39 -5.35
CA LYS A 84 -8.57 -6.72 -4.99
C LYS A 84 -8.76 -6.72 -3.47
N ILE A 85 -7.87 -7.38 -2.73
CA ILE A 85 -7.91 -7.42 -1.25
C ILE A 85 -7.87 -5.99 -0.68
N LEU A 86 -6.96 -5.15 -1.17
CA LEU A 86 -6.82 -3.77 -0.69
C LEU A 86 -8.07 -2.92 -1.00
N LEU A 87 -8.65 -3.06 -2.19
CA LEU A 87 -9.87 -2.35 -2.58
C LEU A 87 -11.08 -2.81 -1.76
N GLU A 88 -11.22 -4.12 -1.51
CA GLU A 88 -12.26 -4.67 -0.64
C GLU A 88 -12.11 -4.18 0.81
N ALA A 89 -10.89 -3.93 1.26
CA ALA A 89 -10.60 -3.31 2.56
C ALA A 89 -10.80 -1.79 2.60
N GLY A 90 -11.22 -1.15 1.50
CA GLY A 90 -11.52 0.28 1.44
C GLY A 90 -10.35 1.18 1.02
N ALA A 91 -9.36 0.62 0.32
CA ALA A 91 -8.31 1.44 -0.30
C ALA A 91 -8.88 2.42 -1.32
N ARG A 92 -8.42 3.67 -1.27
CA ARG A 92 -8.85 4.73 -2.19
C ARG A 92 -8.08 4.63 -3.50
N ILE A 93 -8.77 4.31 -4.60
CA ILE A 93 -8.19 4.17 -5.95
C ILE A 93 -7.48 5.45 -6.43
N ASN A 94 -8.02 6.61 -6.06
CA ASN A 94 -7.49 7.94 -6.42
C ASN A 94 -6.78 8.62 -5.22
N ALA A 95 -6.18 7.84 -4.32
CA ALA A 95 -5.39 8.41 -3.23
C ALA A 95 -4.22 9.23 -3.78
N LEU A 96 -3.95 10.37 -3.15
CA LEU A 96 -2.80 11.21 -3.43
C LEU A 96 -1.96 11.26 -2.14
N PRO A 97 -0.83 10.53 -2.08
CA PRO A 97 -0.10 10.35 -0.82
C PRO A 97 0.59 11.64 -0.37
N THR A 98 0.95 12.53 -1.29
CA THR A 98 1.51 13.84 -0.94
C THR A 98 1.27 14.86 -2.06
N PRO A 99 1.00 16.15 -1.73
CA PRO A 99 0.90 17.20 -2.73
C PRO A 99 2.18 17.38 -3.56
N LYS A 100 3.35 17.03 -2.97
CA LYS A 100 4.64 17.13 -3.66
C LYS A 100 4.82 16.03 -4.70
N TYR A 101 4.20 14.87 -4.52
CA TYR A 101 4.28 13.73 -5.44
C TYR A 101 2.87 13.13 -5.57
N PRO A 102 1.96 13.78 -6.32
CA PRO A 102 0.56 13.39 -6.42
C PRO A 102 0.39 12.21 -7.40
N ASN A 103 1.27 11.21 -7.31
CA ASN A 103 1.19 10.03 -8.15
C ASN A 103 -0.01 9.18 -7.71
N THR A 104 -0.84 8.79 -8.66
CA THR A 104 -2.00 7.91 -8.42
C THR A 104 -1.63 6.44 -8.56
N THR A 105 -2.51 5.53 -8.15
CA THR A 105 -2.33 4.09 -8.40
C THR A 105 -2.16 3.80 -9.90
N LEU A 106 -2.85 4.56 -10.77
CA LEU A 106 -2.72 4.45 -12.22
C LEU A 106 -1.31 4.83 -12.70
N TRP A 107 -0.72 5.89 -12.14
CA TRP A 107 0.66 6.28 -12.45
C TRP A 107 1.63 5.13 -12.20
N HIS A 108 1.56 4.52 -11.00
CA HIS A 108 2.43 3.40 -10.62
C HIS A 108 2.19 2.14 -11.49
N ALA A 109 0.94 1.85 -11.85
CA ALA A 109 0.63 0.75 -12.76
C ALA A 109 1.24 0.93 -14.16
N VAL A 110 1.23 2.17 -14.67
CA VAL A 110 1.85 2.52 -15.96
C VAL A 110 3.37 2.51 -15.87
N GLU A 111 3.95 3.04 -14.79
CA GLU A 111 5.40 3.01 -14.54
C GLU A 111 5.93 1.58 -14.45
N GLY A 112 5.18 0.68 -13.79
CA GLY A 112 5.49 -0.75 -13.75
C GLY A 112 5.35 -1.47 -15.11
N GLY A 113 4.82 -0.79 -16.14
CA GLY A 113 4.70 -1.32 -17.50
C GLY A 113 3.63 -2.41 -17.67
N ASN A 114 2.73 -2.58 -16.69
CA ASN A 114 1.74 -3.64 -16.71
C ASN A 114 0.38 -3.13 -17.22
N LEU A 115 0.10 -3.39 -18.49
CA LEU A 115 -1.14 -2.96 -19.16
C LEU A 115 -2.40 -3.57 -18.54
N GLU A 116 -2.34 -4.81 -18.06
CA GLU A 116 -3.49 -5.49 -17.44
C GLU A 116 -3.87 -4.82 -16.12
N VAL A 117 -2.87 -4.43 -15.35
CA VAL A 117 -3.05 -3.71 -14.09
C VAL A 117 -3.57 -2.31 -14.35
N ALA A 118 -3.01 -1.59 -15.33
CA ALA A 118 -3.51 -0.27 -15.72
C ALA A 118 -5.01 -0.33 -16.14
N ASN A 119 -5.38 -1.32 -16.94
CA ASN A 119 -6.78 -1.55 -17.31
C ASN A 119 -7.67 -1.83 -16.09
N THR A 120 -7.18 -2.62 -15.14
CA THR A 120 -7.94 -2.95 -13.93
C THR A 120 -8.14 -1.72 -13.05
N VAL A 121 -7.09 -0.93 -12.85
CA VAL A 121 -7.12 0.33 -12.10
C VAL A 121 -8.14 1.29 -12.74
N LEU A 122 -8.19 1.37 -14.07
CA LEU A 122 -9.20 2.14 -14.80
C LEU A 122 -10.63 1.60 -14.59
N VAL A 123 -10.83 0.29 -14.69
CA VAL A 123 -12.13 -0.35 -14.41
C VAL A 123 -12.58 -0.13 -12.97
N ALA A 124 -11.63 -0.06 -12.02
CA ALA A 124 -11.88 0.27 -10.62
C ALA A 124 -12.17 1.77 -10.37
N GLY A 125 -12.23 2.60 -11.41
CA GLY A 125 -12.60 4.01 -11.31
C GLY A 125 -11.44 4.97 -11.08
N ALA A 126 -10.22 4.56 -11.43
CA ALA A 126 -9.08 5.49 -11.40
C ALA A 126 -9.27 6.65 -12.39
N ASP A 127 -8.95 7.85 -11.93
CA ASP A 127 -9.00 9.05 -12.76
C ASP A 127 -7.76 9.13 -13.65
N VAL A 128 -7.98 9.01 -14.97
CA VAL A 128 -6.93 9.16 -15.99
C VAL A 128 -6.43 10.61 -16.10
N ASN A 129 -7.23 11.58 -15.67
CA ASN A 129 -6.92 13.00 -15.73
C ASN A 129 -6.44 13.57 -14.40
N SER A 130 -6.10 12.71 -13.43
CA SER A 130 -5.55 13.17 -12.16
C SER A 130 -4.36 14.10 -12.43
N PRO A 131 -4.28 15.25 -11.73
CA PRO A 131 -3.30 16.28 -12.07
C PRO A 131 -1.89 15.70 -12.07
N PRO A 132 -1.14 15.87 -13.18
CA PRO A 132 0.27 15.52 -13.18
C PRO A 132 0.99 16.38 -12.16
N TYR A 133 2.13 15.89 -11.66
CA TYR A 133 3.06 16.68 -10.84
C TYR A 133 3.20 18.11 -11.42
N GLU A 134 2.61 19.10 -10.75
CA GLU A 134 2.93 20.49 -11.04
C GLU A 134 4.33 20.72 -10.47
N MET A 135 5.31 20.90 -11.36
CA MET A 135 6.57 21.52 -10.97
C MET A 135 6.17 22.88 -10.40
N ALA A 136 6.20 23.02 -9.08
CA ALA A 136 6.10 24.32 -8.45
C ALA A 136 7.25 25.18 -8.99
N THR A 137 6.94 26.02 -9.98
CA THR A 137 7.83 27.05 -10.53
C THR A 137 7.85 28.25 -9.61
#